data_AF-A0A961S2R1-F1
#
_entry.id   AF-A0A961S2R1-F1
#
_cell.length_a   1.000
_cell.length_b   1.000
_cell.length_c   1.000
_cell.angle_alpha   90.00
_cell.angle_beta   90.00
_cell.angle_gamma   90.00
#
_symmetry.space_group_name_H-M   'P 1'
#
loop_
_entity.id
_entity.type
_entity.pdbx_description
1 polymer ?
#
loop_
_entity_poly.entity_id
_entity_poly.type
_entity_poly.pdbx_seq_one_letter_code
_entity_poly.pdbx_strand_id
1 'polypeptide(L)'
;NHPVKDYTTNKVEIVSMNHGFAVDRDSLPDGVVETHVSLFDGSNAGIALKDKPVFSVQHHPEASPGPQDSHYLFKRFVDYMEKAKG
;
A
#
# COMPACT_ATOMS: atom_id res chain seq x y z
N ASN A 1 9.44 -11.93 1.68
CA ASN A 1 10.46 -11.56 2.68
C ASN A 1 10.78 -10.06 2.65
N HIS A 2 10.09 -9.29 1.80
CA HIS A 2 10.36 -7.88 1.58
C HIS A 2 9.70 -7.07 2.69
N PRO A 3 10.45 -6.34 3.54
CA PRO A 3 9.87 -5.51 4.58
C PRO A 3 9.35 -4.19 3.99
N VAL A 4 8.10 -3.87 4.28
CA VAL A 4 7.45 -2.61 3.90
C VAL A 4 6.91 -1.93 5.15
N LYS A 5 7.19 -0.63 5.29
CA LYS A 5 6.63 0.21 6.35
C LYS A 5 5.33 0.85 5.87
N ASP A 6 4.24 0.61 6.57
CA ASP A 6 2.98 1.35 6.41
C ASP A 6 2.98 2.55 7.38
N TYR A 7 2.94 3.76 6.86
CA TYR A 7 2.85 4.98 7.68
C TYR A 7 1.46 5.24 8.24
N THR A 8 0.42 4.64 7.66
CA THR A 8 -0.97 4.81 8.12
C THR A 8 -1.26 4.03 9.40
N THR A 9 -0.58 2.90 9.61
CA THR A 9 -0.70 2.08 10.83
C THR A 9 0.58 2.05 11.67
N ASN A 10 1.67 2.63 11.15
CA ASN A 10 3.02 2.58 11.72
C ASN A 10 3.58 1.15 11.87
N LYS A 11 3.07 0.17 11.12
CA LYS A 11 3.52 -1.23 11.15
C LYS A 11 4.55 -1.53 10.06
N VAL A 12 5.36 -2.56 10.30
CA VAL A 12 6.20 -3.19 9.27
C VAL A 12 5.55 -4.52 8.90
N GLU A 13 5.41 -4.74 7.60
CA GLU A 13 4.81 -5.94 7.02
C GLU A 13 5.88 -6.67 6.21
N ILE A 14 5.90 -8.00 6.30
CA ILE A 14 6.64 -8.80 5.33
C ILE A 14 5.68 -9.09 4.19
N VAL A 15 6.06 -8.73 2.97
CA VAL A 15 5.17 -8.83 1.80
C VAL A 15 5.76 -9.67 0.67
N SER A 16 4.90 -10.01 -0.29
CA SER A 16 5.25 -10.59 -1.59
C SER A 16 5.31 -9.50 -2.65
N MET A 17 6.43 -9.42 -3.38
CA MET A 17 6.68 -8.46 -4.45
C MET A 17 6.98 -9.20 -5.75
N ASN A 18 6.43 -8.73 -6.87
CA ASN A 18 6.81 -9.18 -8.21
C ASN A 18 6.57 -8.08 -9.25
N HIS A 19 7.39 -7.02 -9.20
CA HIS A 19 7.32 -5.89 -10.14
C HIS A 19 8.74 -5.47 -10.54
N GLY A 20 8.90 -5.00 -11.79
CA GLY A 20 10.17 -4.47 -12.32
C GLY A 20 10.22 -2.95 -12.47
N PHE A 21 9.11 -2.28 -12.16
CA PHE A 21 8.96 -0.83 -12.20
C PHE A 21 8.39 -0.35 -10.86
N ALA A 22 8.72 0.87 -10.44
CA ALA A 22 8.19 1.50 -9.25
C ALA A 22 7.67 2.90 -9.59
N VAL A 23 6.69 3.37 -8.82
CA VAL A 23 6.25 4.78 -8.89
C VAL A 23 7.34 5.65 -8.30
N ASP A 24 7.74 6.70 -9.03
CA ASP A 24 8.70 7.69 -8.53
C ASP A 24 8.03 8.59 -7.50
N ARG A 25 8.55 8.53 -6.26
CA ARG A 25 8.03 9.27 -5.11
C ARG A 25 8.20 10.78 -5.23
N ASP A 26 9.22 11.25 -5.95
CA ASP A 26 9.49 12.67 -6.08
C ASP A 26 8.60 13.31 -7.16
N SER A 27 7.91 12.48 -7.96
CA SER A 27 6.98 12.88 -9.00
C SER A 27 5.49 12.84 -8.59
N LEU A 28 5.18 12.54 -7.31
CA LEU A 28 3.80 12.44 -6.87
C LEU A 28 3.08 13.80 -7.01
N PRO A 29 1.94 13.86 -7.71
CA PRO A 29 1.22 15.10 -7.89
C PRO A 29 0.54 15.54 -6.59
N ASP A 30 0.15 16.81 -6.54
CA ASP A 30 -0.60 17.35 -5.42
C ASP A 30 -1.86 16.52 -5.13
N GLY A 31 -2.06 16.19 -3.85
CA GLY A 31 -3.19 15.40 -3.39
C GLY A 31 -2.96 13.88 -3.39
N VAL A 32 -1.84 13.40 -3.96
CA VAL A 32 -1.37 12.01 -3.78
C VAL A 32 -0.35 11.97 -2.65
N VAL A 33 -0.47 11.00 -1.75
CA VAL A 33 0.46 10.78 -0.64
C VAL A 33 1.02 9.38 -0.69
N GLU A 34 2.32 9.26 -0.43
CA GLU A 34 2.96 7.99 -0.15
C GLU A 34 2.45 7.44 1.19
N THR A 35 2.10 6.15 1.20
CA THR A 35 1.58 5.46 2.38
C THR A 35 2.47 4.31 2.83
N HIS A 36 3.12 3.65 1.88
CA HIS A 36 3.97 2.50 2.14
C HIS A 36 5.34 2.70 1.50
N VAL A 37 6.40 2.29 2.20
CA VAL A 37 7.78 2.39 1.73
C VAL A 37 8.52 1.09 1.94
N SER A 38 9.26 0.65 0.94
CA SER A 38 10.18 -0.47 1.11
C SER A 38 11.30 -0.11 2.09
N LEU A 39 11.54 -0.97 3.07
CA LEU A 39 12.68 -0.83 3.98
C LEU A 39 13.98 -1.44 3.42
N PHE A 40 13.96 -2.03 2.22
CA PHE A 40 15.18 -2.51 1.55
C PHE A 40 15.89 -1.42 0.76
N ASP A 41 15.14 -0.62 0.00
CA ASP A 41 15.72 0.37 -0.93
C ASP A 41 15.07 1.75 -0.85
N GLY A 42 14.05 1.92 0.00
CA GLY A 42 13.32 3.17 0.13
C GLY A 42 12.34 3.46 -1.01
N SER A 43 12.09 2.53 -1.93
CA SER A 43 11.11 2.71 -3.02
C SER A 43 9.67 2.86 -2.52
N ASN A 44 8.84 3.56 -3.30
CA ASN A 44 7.42 3.67 -3.03
C ASN A 44 6.75 2.30 -3.12
N ALA A 45 5.98 1.94 -2.09
CA ALA A 45 5.27 0.67 -2.02
C ALA A 45 3.75 0.83 -1.90
N GLY A 46 3.22 2.06 -2.00
CA GLY A 46 1.80 2.35 -1.89
C GLY A 46 1.50 3.84 -1.78
N ILE A 47 0.32 4.22 -2.27
CA ILE A 47 -0.16 5.60 -2.35
C ILE A 47 -1.64 5.70 -1.97
N ALA A 48 -2.07 6.89 -1.58
CA ALA A 48 -3.47 7.23 -1.37
C ALA A 48 -3.78 8.66 -1.82
N LEU A 49 -5.05 8.96 -2.06
CA LEU A 49 -5.51 10.34 -2.24
C LEU A 49 -5.84 10.97 -0.89
N LYS A 50 -5.45 12.23 -0.66
CA LYS A 50 -5.70 12.94 0.60
C LYS A 50 -7.20 13.05 0.94
N ASP A 51 -8.02 13.34 -0.07
CA ASP A 51 -9.42 13.75 0.11
C ASP A 51 -10.44 12.75 -0.46
N LYS A 52 -9.98 11.56 -0.88
CA LYS A 52 -10.83 10.53 -1.50
C LYS A 52 -10.50 9.15 -0.94
N PRO A 53 -11.50 8.25 -0.81
CA PRO A 53 -11.29 6.88 -0.34
C PRO A 53 -10.66 6.00 -1.45
N VAL A 54 -9.47 6.39 -1.91
CA VAL A 54 -8.73 5.75 -2.99
C VAL A 54 -7.31 5.49 -2.51
N PHE A 55 -6.87 4.24 -2.61
CA PHE A 55 -5.51 3.83 -2.29
C PHE A 55 -5.06 2.70 -3.22
N SER A 56 -3.75 2.51 -3.32
CA SER A 56 -3.13 1.36 -3.95
C SER A 56 -1.87 0.95 -3.21
N VAL A 57 -1.45 -0.30 -3.42
CA VAL A 57 -0.18 -0.84 -2.93
C VAL A 57 0.59 -1.47 -4.09
N GLN A 58 1.91 -1.48 -3.99
CA GLN A 58 2.81 -2.02 -5.01
C GLN A 58 3.04 -3.54 -4.85
N HIS A 59 2.86 -4.04 -3.63
CA HIS A 59 2.99 -5.46 -3.30
C HIS A 59 1.69 -6.22 -3.56
N HIS A 60 1.76 -7.55 -3.46
CA HIS A 60 0.62 -8.47 -3.59
C HIS A 60 -0.01 -8.74 -2.22
N PRO A 61 -1.09 -8.03 -1.81
CA PRO A 61 -1.72 -8.24 -0.50
C PRO A 61 -2.45 -9.58 -0.37
N GLU A 62 -2.85 -10.19 -1.49
CA GLU A 62 -3.41 -11.54 -1.57
C GLU A 62 -2.38 -12.63 -1.28
N ALA A 63 -1.09 -12.29 -1.41
CA ALA A 63 0.03 -13.22 -1.34
C ALA A 63 -0.09 -14.37 -2.36
N SER A 64 0.20 -15.61 -1.94
CA SER A 64 0.14 -16.84 -2.74
C SER A 64 1.16 -16.94 -3.90
N PRO A 65 2.42 -17.34 -3.61
CA PRO A 65 2.95 -17.68 -2.29
C PRO A 65 3.29 -16.42 -1.47
N GLY A 66 3.31 -16.54 -0.14
CA GLY A 66 3.81 -15.48 0.72
C GLY A 66 3.11 -15.32 2.07
N PRO A 67 3.62 -14.41 2.92
CA PRO A 67 3.01 -14.00 4.18
C PRO A 67 1.69 -13.26 3.97
N GLN A 68 0.81 -13.31 4.98
CA GLN A 68 -0.54 -12.75 4.91
C GLN A 68 -0.71 -11.41 5.63
N ASP A 69 0.40 -10.77 6.04
CA ASP A 69 0.44 -9.54 6.86
C ASP A 69 -0.45 -8.40 6.31
N SER A 70 -0.54 -8.29 4.98
CA SER A 70 -1.24 -7.19 4.28
C SER A 70 -2.72 -7.46 3.97
N HIS A 71 -3.30 -8.58 4.43
CA HIS A 71 -4.70 -8.95 4.13
C HIS A 71 -5.73 -7.92 4.62
N TYR A 72 -5.40 -7.11 5.64
CA TYR A 72 -6.30 -6.07 6.14
C TYR A 72 -6.60 -4.99 5.08
N LEU A 73 -5.79 -4.86 4.02
CA LEU A 73 -6.04 -3.93 2.92
C LEU A 73 -7.34 -4.27 2.18
N PHE A 74 -7.70 -5.55 2.06
CA PHE A 74 -9.00 -5.95 1.53
C PHE A 74 -10.14 -5.50 2.44
N LYS A 75 -9.97 -5.62 3.75
CA LYS A 75 -10.95 -5.08 4.71
C LYS A 75 -11.07 -3.56 4.58
N ARG A 76 -9.95 -2.83 4.47
CA ARG A 76 -9.94 -1.37 4.27
C ARG A 76 -10.72 -0.98 3.00
N PHE A 77 -10.52 -1.72 1.91
CA PHE A 77 -11.26 -1.51 0.66
C PHE A 77 -12.77 -1.73 0.85
N VAL A 78 -13.18 -2.84 1.47
CA VAL A 78 -14.60 -3.10 1.77
C VAL A 78 -15.19 -2.01 2.65
N ASP A 79 -14.47 -1.58 3.69
CA ASP A 79 -14.92 -0.50 4.58
C ASP A 79 -15.13 0.82 3.82
N TYR A 80 -14.35 1.10 2.77
CA TYR A 80 -14.56 2.25 1.88
C TYR A 80 -15.82 2.09 1.02
N MET A 81 -16.07 0.91 0.47
CA MET A 81 -17.29 0.65 -0.29
C MET A 81 -18.55 0.79 0.57
N GLU A 82 -18.54 0.26 1.79
CA GLU A 82 -19.69 0.34 2.70
C GLU A 82 -19.99 1.79 3.10
N LYS A 83 -18.96 2.60 3.37
CA LYS A 83 -19.14 4.04 3.64
C LYS A 83 -19.72 4.83 2.47
N ALA A 84 -19.43 4.43 1.23
CA ALA A 84 -19.93 5.11 0.05
C ALA A 84 -21.41 4.77 -0.27
N LYS A 85 -21.97 3.73 0.34
CA LYS A 85 -23.37 3.31 0.16
C LYS A 85 -24.35 4.06 1.08
N GLY A 86 -23.87 4.67 2.16
CA GLY A 86 -24.66 5.43 3.13
C GLY A 86 -24.64 6.93 2.87
#